data_AF-A0A257MLD5-F1
#
_entry.id   AF-A0A257MLD5-F1
#
_cell.length_a   1.000
_cell.length_b   1.000
_cell.length_c   1.000
_cell.angle_alpha   90.00
_cell.angle_beta   90.00
_cell.angle_gamma   90.00
#
_symmetry.space_group_name_H-M   'P 1'
#
loop_
_entity.id
_entity.type
_entity.pdbx_description
1 polymer ?
#
loop_
_entity_poly.entity_id
_entity_poly.type
_entity_poly.pdbx_seq_one_letter_code
_entity_poly.pdbx_strand_id
1 'polypeptide(L)'
;EMLIVCMKDWLKRFMSDAGYALLAENGAHMSFSAEKRKAEAYAVSSIRSLNIDDYGIEEGADCIILAPSSESLEPFIQFFREKGELAEEKALQIWIMNLEKGTIDPFVGYTTDLDIYNLFDNPRLAEMVRNNWSRGDGQ
;
A
#
# COMPACT_ATOMS: atom_id res chain seq x y z
N GLU A 1 -14.42 3.72 11.24
CA GLU A 1 -15.25 3.19 10.14
C GLU A 1 -15.31 4.11 8.92
N MET A 2 -15.70 5.39 9.04
CA MET A 2 -15.83 6.30 7.89
C MET A 2 -14.53 6.46 7.06
N LEU A 3 -13.38 6.58 7.72
CA LEU A 3 -12.07 6.68 7.06
C LEU A 3 -11.78 5.49 6.14
N ILE A 4 -11.97 4.27 6.65
CA ILE A 4 -11.76 3.03 5.89
C ILE A 4 -12.70 2.98 4.69
N VAL A 5 -13.97 3.37 4.84
CA VAL A 5 -14.91 3.43 3.71
C VAL A 5 -14.41 4.38 2.63
N CYS A 6 -14.01 5.61 3.01
CA CYS A 6 -13.47 6.58 2.05
C CYS A 6 -12.23 6.05 1.32
N MET A 7 -11.29 5.44 2.05
CA MET A 7 -10.07 4.88 1.45
C MET A 7 -10.39 3.75 0.47
N LYS A 8 -11.33 2.87 0.82
CA LYS A 8 -11.78 1.80 -0.07
C LYS A 8 -12.40 2.35 -1.34
N ASP A 9 -13.27 3.34 -1.25
CA ASP A 9 -13.93 3.90 -2.44
C ASP A 9 -12.94 4.56 -3.40
N TRP A 10 -11.93 5.24 -2.87
CA TRP A 10 -10.83 5.76 -3.67
C TRP A 10 -9.97 4.66 -4.28
N LEU A 11 -9.62 3.64 -3.50
CA LEU A 11 -8.83 2.51 -4.01
C LEU A 11 -9.57 1.75 -5.10
N LYS A 12 -10.89 1.52 -4.99
CA LYS A 12 -11.69 0.91 -6.05
C LYS A 12 -11.58 1.71 -7.35
N ARG A 13 -11.63 3.04 -7.26
CA ARG A 13 -11.53 3.92 -8.43
C ARG A 13 -10.13 3.85 -9.05
N PHE A 14 -9.10 3.96 -8.22
CA PHE A 14 -7.70 3.80 -8.63
C PHE A 14 -7.45 2.45 -9.33
N MET A 15 -7.90 1.35 -8.73
CA MET A 15 -7.76 0.01 -9.30
C MET A 15 -8.57 -0.15 -10.60
N SER A 16 -9.78 0.41 -10.66
CA SER A 16 -10.58 0.44 -11.89
C SER A 16 -9.89 1.20 -13.02
N ASP A 17 -9.25 2.32 -12.72
CA ASP A 17 -8.49 3.10 -13.70
C ASP A 17 -7.23 2.32 -14.17
N ALA A 18 -6.68 1.44 -13.33
CA ALA A 18 -5.62 0.48 -13.69
C ALA A 18 -6.15 -0.77 -14.45
N GLY A 19 -7.44 -0.84 -14.75
CA GLY A 19 -8.06 -1.96 -15.47
C GLY A 19 -8.46 -3.16 -14.60
N TYR A 20 -8.46 -3.01 -13.27
CA TYR A 20 -8.91 -4.07 -12.35
C TYR A 20 -10.41 -3.98 -12.05
N ALA A 21 -11.06 -5.13 -12.04
CA ALA A 21 -12.42 -5.28 -11.53
C ALA A 21 -12.39 -5.71 -10.06
N LEU A 22 -13.29 -5.15 -9.24
CA LEU A 22 -13.54 -5.62 -7.88
C LEU A 22 -14.29 -6.95 -7.93
N LEU A 23 -13.75 -7.99 -7.29
CA LEU A 23 -14.35 -9.31 -7.18
C LEU A 23 -15.11 -9.52 -5.87
N ALA A 24 -14.53 -9.05 -4.77
CA ALA A 24 -15.11 -9.20 -3.43
C ALA A 24 -14.67 -8.05 -2.52
N GLU A 25 -15.52 -7.73 -1.54
CA GLU A 25 -15.22 -6.76 -0.48
C GLU A 25 -15.76 -7.30 0.85
N ASN A 26 -14.86 -7.51 1.82
CA ASN A 26 -15.20 -8.03 3.14
C ASN A 26 -14.56 -7.15 4.22
N GLY A 27 -15.35 -6.29 4.85
CA GLY A 27 -14.85 -5.37 5.87
C GLY A 27 -13.81 -4.40 5.30
N ALA A 28 -12.54 -4.57 5.69
CA ALA A 28 -11.42 -3.75 5.23
C ALA A 28 -10.66 -4.35 4.02
N HIS A 29 -10.97 -5.60 3.66
CA HIS A 29 -10.33 -6.35 2.60
C HIS A 29 -11.10 -6.26 1.29
N MET A 30 -10.39 -6.14 0.17
CA MET A 30 -10.92 -6.10 -1.19
C MET A 30 -10.07 -6.98 -2.10
N SER A 31 -10.72 -7.79 -2.94
CA SER A 31 -10.07 -8.63 -3.93
C SER A 31 -10.31 -8.06 -5.33
N PHE A 32 -9.27 -7.94 -6.13
CA PHE A 32 -9.31 -7.36 -7.47
C PHE A 32 -8.71 -8.32 -8.50
N SER A 33 -9.16 -8.22 -9.75
CA SER A 33 -8.58 -8.97 -10.88
C SER A 33 -8.51 -8.16 -12.16
N ALA A 34 -7.44 -8.36 -12.94
CA ALA A 34 -7.26 -7.84 -14.29
C ALA A 34 -6.60 -8.90 -15.17
N GLU A 35 -7.29 -9.42 -16.19
CA GLU A 35 -6.82 -10.52 -17.06
C GLU A 35 -6.16 -11.70 -16.31
N LYS A 36 -4.82 -11.69 -16.18
CA LYS A 36 -3.99 -12.72 -15.52
C LYS A 36 -3.42 -12.28 -14.17
N ARG A 37 -3.77 -11.08 -13.70
CA ARG A 37 -3.30 -10.47 -12.46
C ARG A 37 -4.41 -10.50 -11.42
N LYS A 38 -4.02 -10.68 -10.16
CA LYS A 38 -4.88 -10.57 -8.99
C LYS A 38 -4.21 -9.63 -7.99
N ALA A 39 -5.02 -8.94 -7.21
CA ALA A 39 -4.52 -8.11 -6.12
C ALA A 39 -5.47 -8.19 -4.92
N GLU A 40 -4.91 -8.46 -3.76
CA GLU A 40 -5.60 -8.47 -2.48
C GLU A 40 -5.20 -7.21 -1.70
N ALA A 41 -6.16 -6.34 -1.43
CA ALA A 41 -5.91 -5.06 -0.80
C ALA A 41 -6.59 -4.94 0.57
N TYR A 42 -5.87 -4.37 1.54
CA TYR A 42 -6.32 -4.21 2.91
C TYR A 42 -6.19 -2.75 3.34
N ALA A 43 -7.31 -2.11 3.68
CA ALA A 43 -7.29 -0.76 4.22
C ALA A 43 -7.07 -0.79 5.74
N VAL A 44 -6.08 -0.04 6.22
CA VAL A 44 -5.83 0.15 7.66
C VAL A 44 -6.07 1.60 8.06
N SER A 45 -6.46 1.83 9.31
CA SER A 45 -6.72 3.19 9.80
C SER A 45 -5.47 3.95 10.21
N SER A 46 -4.36 3.24 10.41
CA SER A 46 -3.08 3.80 10.83
C SER A 46 -1.93 2.84 10.51
N ILE A 47 -0.77 3.39 10.18
CA ILE A 47 0.47 2.62 10.01
C ILE A 47 0.98 2.06 11.35
N ARG A 48 0.65 2.70 12.48
CA ARG A 48 1.06 2.26 13.83
C ARG A 48 0.44 0.94 14.24
N SER A 49 -0.79 0.68 13.77
CA SER A 49 -1.52 -0.55 14.06
C SER A 49 -1.20 -1.68 13.07
N LEU A 50 -0.34 -1.44 12.08
CA LEU A 50 -0.07 -2.41 11.04
C LEU A 50 0.81 -3.54 11.58
N ASN A 51 0.24 -4.74 11.67
CA ASN A 51 0.98 -5.96 11.93
C ASN A 51 1.18 -6.74 10.63
N ILE A 52 2.39 -6.71 10.06
CA ILE A 52 2.70 -7.36 8.78
C ILE A 52 2.62 -8.89 8.83
N ASP A 53 2.49 -9.50 10.01
CA ASP A 53 2.28 -10.94 10.16
C ASP A 53 0.83 -11.37 9.91
N ASP A 54 -0.12 -10.42 9.92
CA ASP A 54 -1.55 -10.71 9.69
C ASP A 54 -1.88 -10.85 8.19
N TYR A 55 -0.93 -10.52 7.30
CA TYR A 55 -1.12 -10.52 5.85
C TYR A 55 -0.29 -11.62 5.20
N GLY A 56 -0.97 -12.46 4.42
CA GLY A 56 -0.35 -13.47 3.57
C GLY A 56 -0.46 -13.09 2.11
N ILE A 57 0.51 -13.55 1.32
CA ILE A 57 0.42 -13.52 -0.15
C ILE A 57 -0.30 -14.78 -0.60
N GLU A 58 -1.41 -14.61 -1.30
CA GLU A 58 -1.99 -15.69 -2.10
C GLU A 58 -1.12 -15.89 -3.35
N GLU A 59 -0.84 -17.14 -3.72
CA GLU A 59 0.00 -17.45 -4.87
C GLU A 59 -0.57 -16.82 -6.16
N GLY A 60 0.21 -15.93 -6.78
CA GLY A 60 -0.19 -15.21 -7.99
C GLY A 60 -1.04 -13.96 -7.76
N ALA A 61 -1.18 -13.47 -6.52
CA ALA A 61 -1.80 -12.19 -6.20
C ALA A 61 -0.82 -11.22 -5.52
N ASP A 62 -0.87 -9.95 -5.92
CA ASP A 62 -0.19 -8.88 -5.20
C ASP A 62 -0.89 -8.60 -3.87
N CYS A 63 -0.13 -8.40 -2.79
CA CYS A 63 -0.71 -8.06 -1.48
C CYS A 63 -0.43 -6.58 -1.16
N ILE A 64 -1.50 -5.79 -1.14
CA ILE A 64 -1.47 -4.34 -0.99
C ILE A 64 -2.07 -3.95 0.37
N ILE A 65 -1.36 -3.12 1.12
CA ILE A 65 -1.87 -2.52 2.36
C ILE A 65 -1.97 -1.01 2.14
N LEU A 66 -3.18 -0.46 2.27
CA LEU A 66 -3.42 0.97 2.11
C LEU A 66 -3.53 1.64 3.48
N ALA A 67 -2.64 2.59 3.75
CA ALA A 67 -2.63 3.41 4.97
C ALA A 67 -2.92 4.89 4.63
N PRO A 68 -3.58 5.66 5.51
CA PRO A 68 -3.82 7.08 5.28
C PRO A 68 -2.57 7.92 5.57
N SER A 69 -2.33 8.98 4.80
CA SER A 69 -1.21 9.92 5.04
C SER A 69 -1.49 10.96 6.12
N SER A 70 -2.63 10.86 6.83
CA SER A 70 -3.09 11.87 7.79
C SER A 70 -2.29 11.90 9.09
N GLU A 71 -1.43 10.91 9.31
CA GLU A 71 -0.54 10.87 10.47
C GLU A 71 0.72 11.72 10.24
N SER A 72 1.40 12.08 11.34
CA SER A 72 2.72 12.72 11.25
C SER A 72 3.74 11.79 10.58
N LEU A 73 4.86 12.34 10.13
CA LEU A 73 5.91 11.57 9.44
C LEU A 73 6.56 10.50 10.34
N GLU A 74 6.66 10.77 11.64
CA GLU A 74 7.32 9.92 12.64
C GLU A 74 6.81 8.46 12.64
N PRO A 75 5.49 8.17 12.70
CA PRO A 75 4.96 6.81 12.57
C PRO A 75 5.47 6.03 11.36
N PHE A 76 5.58 6.69 10.20
CA PHE A 76 6.07 6.05 8.98
C PHE A 76 7.56 5.76 9.04
N ILE A 77 8.37 6.70 9.55
CA ILE A 77 9.80 6.48 9.74
C ILE A 77 10.04 5.31 10.70
N GLN A 78 9.31 5.28 11.82
CA GLN A 78 9.43 4.21 12.81
C GLN A 78 9.05 2.86 12.20
N PHE A 79 7.90 2.78 11.55
CA PHE A 79 7.47 1.56 10.87
C PHE A 79 8.51 1.07 9.85
N PHE A 80 9.02 1.96 9.00
CA PHE A 80 9.99 1.58 7.97
C PHE A 80 11.27 1.02 8.56
N ARG A 81 11.80 1.64 9.62
CA ARG A 81 13.01 1.17 10.31
C ARG A 81 12.83 -0.17 10.98
N GLU A 82 11.66 -0.42 11.57
CA GLU A 82 11.41 -1.64 12.33
C GLU A 82 10.95 -2.81 11.45
N LYS A 83 10.23 -2.53 10.36
CA LYS A 83 9.46 -3.52 9.59
C LYS A 83 9.59 -3.39 8.08
N GLY A 84 10.21 -2.33 7.56
CA GLY A 84 10.28 -2.06 6.12
C GLY A 84 10.96 -3.19 5.33
N GLU A 85 12.14 -3.62 5.78
CA GLU A 85 12.88 -4.73 5.14
C GLU A 85 12.07 -6.04 5.17
N LEU A 86 11.53 -6.40 6.34
CA LEU A 86 10.73 -7.62 6.48
C LEU A 86 9.43 -7.57 5.65
N ALA A 87 8.81 -6.39 5.48
CA ALA A 87 7.66 -6.23 4.61
C ALA A 87 8.04 -6.43 3.12
N GLU A 88 9.19 -5.94 2.68
CA GLU A 88 9.72 -6.18 1.33
C GLU A 88 10.07 -7.66 1.11
N GLU A 89 10.70 -8.33 2.08
CA GLU A 89 11.02 -9.77 2.02
C GLU A 89 9.77 -10.63 1.90
N LYS A 90 8.68 -10.20 2.56
CA LYS A 90 7.35 -10.81 2.43
C LYS A 90 6.61 -10.39 1.16
N ALA A 91 7.22 -9.61 0.27
CA ALA A 91 6.63 -9.05 -0.93
C ALA A 91 5.31 -8.28 -0.69
N LEU A 92 5.16 -7.69 0.50
CA LEU A 92 4.05 -6.79 0.80
C LEU A 92 4.28 -5.44 0.13
N GLN A 93 3.21 -4.86 -0.40
CA GLN A 93 3.22 -3.50 -0.94
C GLN A 93 2.41 -2.61 -0.01
N ILE A 94 3.07 -1.68 0.68
CA ILE A 94 2.38 -0.72 1.55
C ILE A 94 2.27 0.58 0.79
N TRP A 95 1.05 1.05 0.57
CA TRP A 95 0.74 2.29 -0.13
C TRP A 95 0.16 3.30 0.85
N ILE A 96 0.45 4.58 0.59
CA ILE A 96 -0.07 5.68 1.37
C ILE A 96 -1.10 6.43 0.53
N MET A 97 -2.25 6.70 1.12
CA MET A 97 -3.30 7.51 0.52
C MET A 97 -3.30 8.91 1.12
N ASN A 98 -3.12 9.92 0.28
CA ASN A 98 -3.38 11.31 0.65
C ASN A 98 -4.86 11.64 0.42
N LEU A 99 -5.64 11.70 1.50
CA LEU A 99 -7.08 11.97 1.44
C LEU A 99 -7.41 13.40 1.02
N GLU A 100 -6.53 14.37 1.29
CA GLU A 100 -6.74 15.76 0.90
C GLU A 100 -6.56 15.96 -0.60
N LYS A 101 -5.58 15.26 -1.19
CA LYS A 101 -5.28 15.34 -2.62
C LYS A 101 -5.99 14.27 -3.46
N GLY A 102 -6.48 13.20 -2.83
CA GLY A 102 -7.03 12.05 -3.52
C GLY A 102 -5.98 11.22 -4.28
N THR A 103 -4.74 11.19 -3.78
CA THR A 103 -3.63 10.46 -4.42
C THR A 103 -3.23 9.23 -3.62
N ILE A 104 -2.61 8.27 -4.31
CA ILE A 104 -2.05 7.05 -3.74
C ILE A 104 -0.61 6.94 -4.23
N ASP A 105 0.30 6.58 -3.33
CA ASP A 105 1.73 6.44 -3.61
C ASP A 105 2.33 5.22 -2.93
N PRO A 106 3.33 4.56 -3.53
CA PRO A 106 4.00 3.43 -2.90
C PRO A 106 4.90 3.93 -1.76
N PHE A 107 4.80 3.28 -0.60
CA PHE A 107 5.60 3.59 0.58
C PHE A 107 6.64 2.51 0.88
N VAL A 108 6.24 1.23 0.82
CA VAL A 108 7.12 0.06 0.93
C VAL A 108 6.79 -0.91 -0.18
N GLY A 109 7.83 -1.55 -0.73
CA GLY A 109 7.68 -2.45 -1.87
C GLY A 109 7.43 -1.69 -3.18
N TYR A 110 7.29 -2.46 -4.26
CA TYR A 110 7.05 -1.94 -5.59
C TYR A 110 6.12 -2.89 -6.33
N THR A 111 5.32 -2.33 -7.23
CA THR A 111 4.55 -3.11 -8.19
C THR A 111 5.37 -3.32 -9.46
N THR A 112 5.19 -4.46 -10.13
CA THR A 112 5.67 -4.68 -11.50
C THR A 112 4.61 -4.36 -12.54
N ASP A 113 3.41 -4.01 -12.09
CA ASP A 113 2.28 -3.62 -12.91
C ASP A 113 2.43 -2.17 -13.37
N LEU A 114 2.68 -1.97 -14.67
CA LEU A 114 2.83 -0.64 -15.25
C LEU A 114 1.52 0.16 -15.26
N ASP A 115 0.36 -0.48 -15.29
CA ASP A 115 -0.94 0.22 -15.27
C ASP A 115 -1.16 0.86 -13.90
N ILE A 116 -0.82 0.14 -12.82
CA ILE A 116 -0.81 0.67 -11.45
C ILE A 116 0.29 1.72 -11.29
N TYR A 117 1.51 1.42 -11.72
CA TYR A 117 2.67 2.31 -11.55
C TYR A 117 2.43 3.70 -12.13
N ASN A 118 1.78 3.78 -13.30
CA ASN A 118 1.51 5.04 -13.99
C ASN A 118 0.41 5.89 -13.33
N LEU A 119 -0.36 5.35 -12.39
CA LEU A 119 -1.41 6.08 -11.68
C LEU A 119 -0.95 6.67 -10.35
N PHE A 120 0.20 6.24 -9.82
CA PHE A 120 0.77 6.87 -8.63
C PHE A 120 1.14 8.34 -8.89
N ASP A 121 0.96 9.21 -7.88
CA ASP A 121 1.33 10.63 -7.99
C ASP A 121 2.86 10.81 -7.95
N ASN A 122 3.52 10.02 -7.12
CA ASN A 122 4.96 9.87 -6.98
C ASN A 122 5.34 8.38 -6.90
N PRO A 123 5.45 7.69 -8.05
CA PRO A 123 5.80 6.26 -8.10
C PRO A 123 7.20 5.94 -7.54
N ARG A 124 8.05 6.95 -7.30
CA ARG A 124 9.39 6.80 -6.72
C ARG A 124 9.42 6.95 -5.20
N LEU A 125 8.29 7.18 -4.55
CA LEU A 125 8.25 7.46 -3.11
C LEU A 125 8.88 6.32 -2.29
N ALA A 126 8.55 5.05 -2.57
CA ALA A 126 9.14 3.90 -1.88
C ALA A 126 10.67 3.84 -2.07
N GLU A 127 11.18 4.13 -3.27
CA GLU A 127 12.63 4.20 -3.53
C GLU A 127 13.28 5.33 -2.71
N MET A 128 12.65 6.50 -2.66
CA MET A 128 13.13 7.64 -1.86
C MET A 128 13.15 7.31 -0.36
N VAL A 129 12.09 6.67 0.15
CA VAL A 129 11.98 6.21 1.54
C VAL A 129 13.10 5.24 1.85
N ARG A 130 13.28 4.22 1.02
CA ARG A 130 14.37 3.24 1.17
C ARG A 130 15.73 3.92 1.18
N ASN A 131 16.04 4.80 0.24
CA ASN A 131 17.35 5.45 0.16
C ASN A 131 17.64 6.38 1.36
N ASN A 132 16.61 7.05 1.89
CA ASN A 132 16.76 8.04 2.94
C ASN A 132 16.69 7.45 4.36
N TRP A 133 15.86 6.43 4.57
CA TRP A 133 15.54 5.94 5.92
C TRP A 133 16.22 4.62 6.27
N SER A 134 16.75 3.89 5.27
CA SER A 134 17.64 2.74 5.52
C SER A 134 19.02 3.16 6.05
N ARG A 135 19.40 4.44 5.90
CA ARG A 135 20.70 4.99 6.35
C ARG A 135 20.66 5.49 7.81
N GLY A 136 19.85 4.86 8.64
CA GLY A 136 19.66 5.19 10.04
C GLY A 136 20.68 4.60 11.02
N ASP A 137 21.57 3.72 10.57
CA ASP A 137 22.70 3.21 11.38
C ASP A 137 24.01 3.41 10.62
N GLY A 138 24.59 4.59 10.81
CA GLY A 138 25.90 4.96 10.32
C GLY A 138 26.78 5.50 11.45
N GLN A 139 27.09 4.65 12.44
CA GLN A 139 28.39 4.49 13.14
C GLN A 139 28.23 3.69 14.43
#